data_AF-A0A4P2QKS9-F1
#
_entry.id   AF-A0A4P2QKS9-F1
#
_cell.length_a   1.000
_cell.length_b   1.000
_cell.length_c   1.000
_cell.angle_alpha   90.00
_cell.angle_beta   90.00
_cell.angle_gamma   90.00
#
_symmetry.space_group_name_H-M   'P 1'
#
loop_
_entity.id
_entity.type
_entity.pdbx_description
1 polymer ?
#
loop_
_entity_poly.entity_id
_entity_poly.type
_entity_poly.pdbx_seq_one_letter_code
_entity_poly.pdbx_strand_id
1 'polypeptide(L)'
;MALSAETGVHQTTLSRWLRDARSLAPMSDDARRSAPPPSAAARRPEDWTPEQKLRAVTEAAALSERDLGEFLRREGLHEAQLAEWRRAALEALGGPAKPGHGSAPSRRVRELERQLRRKDKALAEAAAILVLQKKAQAILGDGDDDTDPETDR
;
A
#
# COMPACT_ATOMS: atom_id res chain seq x y z
N MET A 1 41.28 10.53 29.24
CA MET A 1 41.26 11.39 28.04
C MET A 1 40.15 12.40 28.24
N ALA A 2 40.45 13.70 28.16
CA ALA A 2 39.45 14.74 28.41
C ALA A 2 38.56 14.89 27.17
N LEU A 3 37.22 14.88 27.32
CA LEU A 3 36.22 15.00 26.25
C LEU A 3 36.47 16.20 25.31
N SER A 4 37.14 17.24 25.81
CA SER A 4 37.57 18.40 25.02
C SER A 4 38.56 18.05 23.90
N ALA A 5 39.46 17.09 24.10
CA ALA A 5 40.43 16.65 23.09
C ALA A 5 39.77 15.78 21.99
N GLU A 6 38.71 15.05 22.33
CA GLU A 6 37.99 14.17 21.39
C GLU A 6 36.98 14.94 20.54
N THR A 7 36.34 15.95 21.11
CA THR A 7 35.28 16.73 20.46
C THR A 7 35.78 18.01 19.79
N GLY A 8 37.02 18.43 20.07
CA GLY A 8 37.58 19.70 19.61
C GLY A 8 36.90 20.93 20.24
N VAL A 9 35.97 20.73 21.17
CA VAL A 9 35.26 21.81 21.88
C VAL A 9 36.01 22.14 23.15
N HIS A 10 36.30 23.42 23.36
CA HIS A 10 37.00 23.90 24.55
C HIS A 10 36.20 23.57 25.84
N GLN A 11 36.90 23.13 26.89
CA GLN A 11 36.29 22.67 28.16
C GLN A 11 35.35 23.70 28.80
N THR A 12 35.60 25.00 28.61
CA THR A 12 34.74 26.08 29.13
C THR A 12 33.38 26.13 28.44
N THR A 13 33.31 25.80 27.15
CA THR A 13 32.07 25.71 26.37
C THR A 13 31.26 24.50 26.80
N LEU A 14 31.89 23.35 26.98
CA LEU A 14 31.23 22.15 27.51
C LEU A 14 30.67 22.40 28.92
N SER A 15 31.44 23.07 29.77
CA SER A 15 31.01 23.45 31.12
C SER A 15 29.88 24.48 31.13
N ARG A 16 29.81 25.35 30.11
CA ARG A 16 28.70 26.28 29.92
C ARG A 16 27.45 25.54 29.48
N TRP A 17 27.55 24.69 28.46
CA TRP A 17 26.44 23.86 27.99
C TRP A 17 25.89 22.92 29.07
N LEU A 18 26.74 22.35 29.92
CA LEU A 18 26.28 21.53 31.03
C LEU A 18 25.49 22.34 32.07
N ARG A 19 25.86 23.60 32.30
CA ARG A 19 25.11 24.51 33.18
C ARG A 19 23.81 24.96 32.53
N ASP A 20 23.84 25.30 31.24
CA ASP A 20 22.66 25.69 30.47
C ASP A 20 21.67 24.52 30.34
N ALA A 21 22.16 23.29 30.14
CA ALA A 21 21.33 22.09 30.11
C ALA A 21 20.78 21.69 31.49
N ARG A 22 21.34 22.21 32.58
CA ARG A 22 20.80 22.06 33.94
C ARG A 22 19.82 23.18 34.30
N SER A 23 19.97 24.36 33.72
CA SER A 23 19.04 25.48 33.90
C SER A 23 17.78 25.32 33.04
N LEU A 24 17.90 24.65 31.89
CA LEU A 24 16.80 23.99 31.24
C LEU A 24 16.41 22.81 32.13
N ALA A 25 15.33 22.95 32.90
CA ALA A 25 14.77 21.85 33.68
C ALA A 25 14.71 20.58 32.79
N PRO A 26 14.91 19.36 33.34
CA PRO A 26 14.67 18.16 32.56
C PRO A 26 13.29 18.34 31.93
N MET A 27 13.19 18.16 30.62
CA MET A 27 11.91 17.87 29.97
C MET A 27 11.46 16.54 30.55
N SER A 28 11.00 16.57 31.79
CA SER A 28 10.23 15.54 32.41
C SER A 28 9.00 15.34 31.54
N ASP A 29 8.42 14.14 31.57
CA ASP A 29 7.11 13.87 30.96
C ASP A 29 6.06 14.92 31.34
N ASP A 30 6.30 15.71 32.39
CA ASP A 30 5.48 16.84 32.78
C ASP A 30 5.40 17.95 31.75
N ALA A 31 6.47 18.25 30.99
CA ALA A 31 6.39 19.21 29.89
C ALA A 31 5.55 18.68 28.71
N ARG A 32 5.51 17.35 28.50
CA ARG A 32 4.57 16.69 27.57
C ARG A 32 3.14 16.68 28.12
N ARG A 33 2.96 16.65 29.44
CA ARG A 33 1.66 16.82 30.12
C ARG A 33 1.20 18.29 30.20
N SER A 34 2.12 19.25 30.01
CA SER A 34 1.85 20.69 30.03
C SER A 34 1.50 21.25 28.64
N ALA A 35 1.71 20.47 27.57
CA ALA A 35 0.93 20.67 26.36
C ALA A 35 -0.54 20.61 26.75
N PRO A 36 -1.41 21.53 26.25
CA PRO A 36 -2.85 21.38 26.45
C PRO A 36 -3.20 19.93 26.15
N PRO A 37 -3.94 19.23 27.04
CA PRO A 37 -4.34 17.88 26.72
C PRO A 37 -4.94 17.92 25.31
N PRO A 38 -4.59 16.98 24.42
CA PRO A 38 -5.38 16.81 23.21
C PRO A 38 -6.83 16.82 23.69
N SER A 39 -7.66 17.67 23.08
CA SER A 39 -9.05 17.80 23.52
C SER A 39 -9.60 16.38 23.69
N ALA A 40 -10.52 16.14 24.64
CA ALA A 40 -11.08 14.79 24.77
C ALA A 40 -11.73 14.26 23.46
N ALA A 41 -11.88 15.13 22.45
CA ALA A 41 -12.32 14.84 21.09
C ALA A 41 -11.19 14.64 20.06
N ALA A 42 -9.93 14.95 20.36
CA ALA A 42 -8.79 14.80 19.46
C ALA A 42 -8.46 13.31 19.27
N ARG A 43 -9.02 12.77 18.20
CA ARG A 43 -8.89 11.37 17.79
C ARG A 43 -7.64 11.18 16.95
N ARG A 44 -6.96 10.04 17.09
CA ARG A 44 -5.86 9.71 16.18
C ARG A 44 -6.44 9.59 14.77
N PRO A 45 -5.78 10.09 13.72
CA PRO A 45 -6.28 10.02 12.33
C PRO A 45 -6.67 8.60 11.86
N GLU A 46 -6.07 7.58 12.49
CA GLU A 46 -6.34 6.15 12.29
C GLU A 46 -7.72 5.73 12.84
N ASP A 47 -8.22 6.39 13.88
CA ASP A 47 -9.49 6.09 14.56
C ASP A 47 -10.71 6.74 13.86
N TRP A 48 -10.48 7.52 12.81
CA TRP A 48 -11.54 8.21 12.07
C TRP A 48 -12.25 7.28 11.09
N THR A 49 -13.58 7.20 11.18
CA THR A 49 -14.38 6.48 10.17
C THR A 49 -14.39 7.24 8.84
N PRO A 50 -14.63 6.58 7.70
CA PRO A 50 -14.70 7.24 6.39
C PRO A 50 -15.69 8.41 6.36
N GLU A 51 -16.85 8.26 7.01
CA GLU A 51 -17.89 9.31 7.10
C GLU A 51 -17.39 10.52 7.88
N GLN A 52 -16.64 10.29 8.96
CA GLN A 52 -16.05 11.35 9.76
C GLN A 52 -14.95 12.08 8.98
N LYS A 53 -14.10 11.35 8.24
CA LYS A 53 -13.07 11.95 7.37
C LYS A 53 -13.71 12.84 6.31
N LEU A 54 -14.77 12.35 5.66
CA LEU A 54 -15.51 13.12 4.66
C LEU A 54 -16.11 14.39 5.28
N ARG A 55 -16.75 14.28 6.45
CA ARG A 55 -17.29 15.43 7.18
C ARG A 55 -16.20 16.45 7.51
N ALA A 56 -15.05 16.00 8.01
CA ALA A 56 -13.96 16.91 8.35
C ALA A 56 -13.44 17.64 7.11
N VAL A 57 -13.30 16.95 5.97
CA VAL A 57 -12.89 17.56 4.71
C VAL A 57 -13.91 18.59 4.20
N THR A 58 -15.21 18.31 4.34
CA THR A 58 -16.26 19.25 3.90
C THR A 58 -16.41 20.45 4.83
N GLU A 59 -16.33 20.25 6.15
CA GLU A 59 -16.36 21.33 7.14
C GLU A 59 -15.14 22.24 6.97
N ALA A 60 -13.94 21.67 6.84
CA ALA A 60 -12.72 22.42 6.61
C ALA A 60 -12.71 23.20 5.29
N ALA A 61 -13.42 22.74 4.27
CA ALA A 61 -13.55 23.47 3.00
C ALA A 61 -14.43 24.74 3.11
N ALA A 62 -15.28 24.83 4.15
CA ALA A 62 -16.15 25.98 4.40
C ALA A 62 -15.55 27.02 5.36
N LEU A 63 -14.44 26.70 6.03
CA LEU A 63 -13.81 27.55 7.03
C LEU A 63 -12.78 28.52 6.42
N SER A 64 -12.62 29.68 7.06
CA SER A 64 -11.51 30.61 6.75
C SER A 64 -10.18 30.06 7.27
N GLU A 65 -9.03 30.54 6.79
CA GLU A 65 -7.70 30.07 7.25
C GLU A 65 -7.53 30.14 8.76
N ARG A 66 -8.10 31.17 9.40
CA ARG A 66 -8.00 31.38 10.84
C ARG A 66 -8.81 30.34 11.61
N ASP A 67 -10.03 30.07 11.14
CA ASP A 67 -10.93 29.10 11.77
C ASP A 67 -10.51 27.65 11.46
N LEU A 68 -9.84 27.44 10.31
CA LEU A 68 -9.25 26.16 9.93
C LEU A 68 -8.17 25.73 10.92
N GLY A 69 -7.29 26.65 11.33
CA GLY A 69 -6.25 26.36 12.31
C GLY A 69 -6.83 25.97 13.68
N GLU A 70 -7.92 26.63 14.11
CA GLU A 70 -8.64 26.29 15.34
C GLU A 70 -9.35 24.93 15.23
N PHE A 71 -10.02 24.68 14.10
CA PHE A 71 -10.66 23.41 13.79
C PHE A 71 -9.68 22.23 13.83
N LEU A 72 -8.54 22.36 13.14
CA LEU A 72 -7.51 21.33 13.11
C LEU A 72 -6.99 20.98 14.52
N ARG A 73 -6.75 21.99 15.37
CA ARG A 73 -6.36 21.77 16.77
C ARG A 73 -7.47 21.13 17.60
N ARG A 74 -8.73 21.52 17.40
CA ARG A 74 -9.88 20.95 18.11
C ARG A 74 -10.06 19.48 17.79
N GLU A 75 -9.98 19.12 16.52
CA GLU A 75 -10.18 17.76 16.00
C GLU A 75 -8.93 16.87 16.13
N GLY A 76 -7.76 17.46 16.45
CA GLY A 76 -6.49 16.72 16.54
C GLY A 76 -5.88 16.37 15.16
N LEU A 77 -6.24 17.12 14.12
CA LEU A 77 -5.83 16.89 12.75
C LEU A 77 -4.71 17.83 12.32
N HIS A 78 -3.88 17.35 11.40
CA HIS A 78 -2.87 18.17 10.73
C HIS A 78 -3.35 18.54 9.32
N GLU A 79 -2.94 19.71 8.82
CA GLU A 79 -3.28 20.15 7.48
C GLU A 79 -2.85 19.14 6.39
N ALA A 80 -1.69 18.51 6.56
CA ALA A 80 -1.22 17.47 5.66
C ALA A 80 -2.19 16.26 5.57
N GLN A 81 -2.79 15.87 6.70
CA GLN A 81 -3.74 14.75 6.75
C GLN A 81 -5.06 15.13 6.06
N LEU A 82 -5.52 16.36 6.27
CA LEU A 82 -6.70 16.89 5.61
C LEU A 82 -6.50 16.96 4.08
N ALA A 83 -5.33 17.43 3.64
CA ALA A 83 -4.96 17.48 2.23
C ALA A 83 -4.89 16.07 1.61
N GLU A 84 -4.33 15.10 2.32
CA GLU A 84 -4.30 13.69 1.90
C GLU A 84 -5.73 13.13 1.73
N TRP A 85 -6.61 13.34 2.71
CA TRP A 85 -8.00 12.87 2.64
C TRP A 85 -8.77 13.54 1.51
N ARG A 86 -8.56 14.83 1.29
CA ARG A 86 -9.15 15.56 0.15
C ARG A 86 -8.68 14.96 -1.17
N ARG A 87 -7.39 14.68 -1.31
CA ARG A 87 -6.83 14.06 -2.52
C ARG A 87 -7.41 12.67 -2.74
N ALA A 88 -7.42 11.82 -1.70
CA ALA A 88 -7.97 10.47 -1.79
C ALA A 88 -9.46 10.50 -2.19
N ALA A 89 -10.24 11.44 -1.64
CA ALA A 89 -11.65 11.60 -2.02
C ALA A 89 -11.82 12.03 -3.49
N LEU A 90 -10.99 12.96 -3.98
CA LEU A 90 -11.01 13.38 -5.37
C LEU A 90 -10.56 12.27 -6.34
N GLU A 91 -9.56 11.49 -5.95
CA GLU A 91 -9.10 10.33 -6.73
C GLU A 91 -10.18 9.23 -6.78
N ALA A 92 -10.88 8.97 -5.67
CA ALA A 92 -11.97 8.00 -5.62
C ALA A 92 -13.19 8.44 -6.46
N LEU A 93 -13.55 9.73 -6.41
CA LEU A 93 -14.69 10.29 -7.15
C LEU A 93 -14.37 10.54 -8.63
N GLY A 94 -13.11 10.83 -8.97
CA GLY A 94 -12.67 11.12 -10.33
C GLY A 94 -12.71 9.90 -11.27
N GLY A 95 -13.06 8.72 -10.77
CA GLY A 95 -12.93 7.46 -11.47
C GLY A 95 -11.44 7.14 -11.73
N PRO A 96 -11.13 5.97 -12.32
CA PRO A 96 -9.76 5.70 -12.73
C PRO A 96 -9.33 6.84 -13.67
N ALA A 97 -8.37 7.65 -13.24
CA ALA A 97 -7.78 8.69 -14.08
C ALA A 97 -7.55 8.08 -15.46
N LYS A 98 -8.25 8.59 -16.49
CA LYS A 98 -8.12 8.10 -17.87
C LYS A 98 -6.63 7.89 -18.11
N PRO A 99 -6.16 6.66 -18.32
CA PRO A 99 -4.74 6.40 -18.35
C PRO A 99 -4.18 7.24 -19.50
N GLY A 100 -3.47 8.30 -19.15
CA GLY A 100 -2.62 9.02 -20.08
C GLY A 100 -1.78 7.96 -20.78
N HIS A 101 -2.03 7.82 -22.07
CA HIS A 101 -1.39 6.94 -23.02
C HIS A 101 -0.37 5.94 -22.43
N GLY A 102 -0.85 4.86 -21.81
CA GLY A 102 -0.05 3.70 -21.42
C GLY A 102 0.70 3.81 -20.09
N SER A 103 -0.02 3.66 -18.97
CA SER A 103 0.64 3.23 -17.74
C SER A 103 1.26 1.83 -17.97
N ALA A 104 2.51 1.66 -17.54
CA ALA A 104 3.24 0.38 -17.60
C ALA A 104 2.41 -0.86 -17.20
N PRO A 105 1.54 -0.81 -16.15
CA PRO A 105 0.70 -1.96 -15.80
C PRO A 105 -0.32 -2.33 -16.90
N SER A 106 -0.89 -1.37 -17.63
CA SER A 106 -1.85 -1.66 -18.72
C SER A 106 -1.18 -2.40 -19.89
N ARG A 107 0.07 -2.03 -20.23
CA ARG A 107 0.85 -2.73 -21.27
C ARG A 107 1.18 -4.16 -20.84
N ARG A 108 1.54 -4.35 -19.57
CA ARG A 108 1.86 -5.68 -19.03
C ARG A 108 0.63 -6.59 -19.02
N VAL A 109 -0.53 -6.08 -18.62
CA VAL A 109 -1.80 -6.82 -18.66
C VAL A 109 -2.10 -7.27 -20.09
N ARG A 110 -2.04 -6.36 -21.06
CA ARG A 110 -2.31 -6.70 -22.47
C ARG A 110 -1.34 -7.74 -23.05
N GLU A 111 -0.06 -7.64 -22.70
CA GLU A 111 0.94 -8.61 -23.14
C GLU A 111 0.70 -9.98 -22.50
N LEU A 112 0.38 -10.02 -21.20
CA LEU A 112 0.05 -11.26 -20.50
C LEU A 112 -1.21 -11.92 -21.09
N GLU A 113 -2.26 -11.15 -21.39
CA GLU A 113 -3.47 -11.66 -22.04
C GLU A 113 -3.18 -12.28 -23.42
N ARG A 114 -2.30 -11.65 -24.21
CA ARG A 114 -1.89 -12.17 -25.52
C ARG A 114 -1.10 -13.46 -25.39
N GLN A 115 -0.19 -13.53 -24.42
CA GLN A 115 0.58 -14.74 -24.14
C GLN A 115 -0.32 -15.88 -23.66
N LEU A 116 -1.31 -15.58 -22.82
CA LEU A 116 -2.31 -16.54 -22.37
C LEU A 116 -3.08 -17.14 -23.55
N ARG A 117 -3.67 -16.30 -24.40
CA ARG A 117 -4.43 -16.76 -25.59
C ARG A 117 -3.62 -17.64 -26.53
N ARG A 118 -2.33 -17.34 -26.72
CA ARG A 118 -1.42 -18.15 -27.55
C ARG A 118 -1.17 -19.52 -26.94
N LYS A 119 -0.95 -19.56 -25.63
CA LYS A 119 -0.75 -20.81 -24.89
C LYS A 119 -2.02 -21.65 -24.86
N ASP A 120 -3.17 -21.04 -24.61
CA ASP A 120 -4.46 -21.74 -24.61
C ASP A 120 -4.77 -22.33 -25.99
N LYS A 121 -4.45 -21.60 -27.08
CA LYS A 121 -4.59 -22.12 -28.44
C LYS A 121 -3.69 -23.33 -28.69
N ALA A 122 -2.40 -23.25 -28.35
CA ALA A 122 -1.48 -24.37 -28.51
C ALA A 122 -1.89 -25.59 -27.64
N LEU A 123 -2.40 -25.33 -26.43
CA LEU A 123 -2.92 -26.36 -25.54
C LEU A 123 -4.16 -27.03 -26.15
N ALA A 124 -5.09 -26.25 -26.70
CA ALA A 124 -6.27 -26.79 -27.37
C ALA A 124 -5.92 -27.63 -28.62
N GLU A 125 -4.94 -27.19 -29.41
CA GLU A 125 -4.44 -27.94 -30.56
C GLU A 125 -3.80 -29.27 -30.13
N ALA A 126 -2.96 -29.26 -29.09
CA ALA A 126 -2.38 -30.49 -28.53
C ALA A 126 -3.46 -31.44 -27.98
N ALA A 127 -4.44 -30.91 -27.26
CA ALA A 127 -5.57 -31.70 -26.77
C ALA A 127 -6.39 -32.31 -27.93
N ALA A 128 -6.60 -31.57 -29.02
CA ALA A 128 -7.28 -32.09 -30.20
C ALA A 128 -6.51 -33.25 -30.86
N ILE A 129 -5.18 -33.14 -30.96
CA ILE A 129 -4.32 -34.22 -31.48
C ILE A 129 -4.45 -35.48 -30.60
N LEU A 130 -4.35 -35.33 -29.28
CA LEU A 130 -4.49 -36.47 -28.35
C LEU A 130 -5.87 -37.14 -28.47
N VAL A 131 -6.94 -36.34 -28.60
CA VAL A 131 -8.30 -36.85 -28.80
C VAL A 131 -8.42 -37.60 -30.12
N LEU A 132 -7.85 -37.06 -31.21
CA LEU A 132 -7.85 -37.72 -32.52
C LEU A 132 -7.06 -39.02 -32.51
N GLN A 133 -5.88 -39.05 -31.86
CA GLN A 133 -5.08 -40.27 -31.69
C GLN A 133 -5.86 -41.34 -30.93
N LYS A 134 -6.50 -40.97 -29.81
CA LYS A 134 -7.34 -41.89 -29.04
C LYS A 134 -8.51 -42.44 -29.86
N LYS A 135 -9.17 -41.60 -30.67
CA LYS A 135 -10.26 -42.03 -31.57
C LYS A 135 -9.75 -42.95 -32.67
N ALA A 136 -8.60 -42.66 -33.27
CA ALA A 136 -7.99 -43.50 -34.29
C ALA A 136 -7.61 -44.88 -33.72
N GLN A 137 -7.00 -44.92 -32.53
CA GLN A 137 -6.72 -46.17 -31.82
C GLN A 137 -8.00 -46.96 -31.50
N ALA A 138 -9.08 -46.30 -31.11
CA ALA A 138 -10.35 -46.98 -30.85
C ALA A 138 -11.02 -47.55 -32.12
N ILE A 139 -10.74 -47.01 -33.31
CA ILE A 139 -11.31 -47.49 -34.58
C ILE A 139 -10.40 -48.53 -35.24
N LEU A 140 -9.07 -48.38 -35.14
CA LEU A 140 -8.09 -49.27 -35.81
C LEU A 140 -7.45 -50.32 -34.88
N GLY A 141 -7.55 -50.17 -33.56
CA GLY A 141 -6.83 -50.97 -32.57
C GLY A 141 -7.67 -52.01 -31.83
N ASP A 142 -8.86 -52.35 -32.33
CA ASP A 142 -9.72 -53.43 -31.81
C ASP A 142 -9.60 -54.72 -32.65
N GLY A 143 -8.41 -54.98 -33.20
CA GLY A 143 -8.21 -56.02 -34.20
C GLY A 143 -6.90 -56.77 -34.08
N ASP A 144 -6.35 -56.92 -32.87
CA ASP A 144 -5.18 -57.78 -32.64
C ASP A 144 -5.11 -58.27 -31.18
N ASP A 145 -6.20 -58.86 -30.68
CA ASP A 145 -6.16 -59.63 -29.42
C ASP A 145 -7.11 -60.84 -29.45
N ASP A 146 -7.06 -61.61 -30.54
CA ASP A 146 -7.67 -62.95 -30.58
C ASP A 146 -6.92 -63.85 -31.58
N THR A 147 -5.78 -64.38 -31.17
CA THR A 147 -5.39 -65.73 -31.56
C THR A 147 -4.56 -66.34 -30.44
N ASP A 148 -5.24 -66.93 -29.46
CA ASP A 148 -4.66 -67.97 -28.62
C ASP A 148 -4.10 -69.08 -29.54
N PRO A 149 -2.80 -69.43 -29.50
CA PRO A 149 -2.39 -70.75 -29.93
C PRO A 149 -2.78 -71.74 -28.83
N GLU A 150 -3.90 -72.40 -29.09
CA GLU A 150 -4.36 -73.63 -28.45
C GLU A 150 -3.21 -74.61 -28.21
N THR A 151 -3.24 -75.20 -27.02
CA THR A 151 -2.39 -76.31 -26.59
C THR A 151 -2.77 -77.58 -27.35
N ASP A 152 -1.85 -78.28 -28.04
CA ASP A 152 -1.79 -79.76 -28.00
C ASP A 152 -0.54 -80.37 -28.68
N ARG A 153 -0.02 -81.43 -28.02
CA ARG A 153 0.96 -82.49 -28.41
C ARG A 153 2.47 -82.26 -28.35
#